data_AF-A0A7C7RWF3-F1
#
_entry.id   AF-A0A7C7RWF3-F1
#
_cell.length_a   1.000
_cell.length_b   1.000
_cell.length_c   1.000
_cell.angle_alpha   90.00
_cell.angle_beta   90.00
_cell.angle_gamma   90.00
#
_symmetry.space_group_name_H-M   'P 1'
#
loop_
_entity.id
_entity.type
_entity.pdbx_description
1 polymer ?
#
loop_
_entity_poly.entity_id
_entity_poly.type
_entity_poly.pdbx_seq_one_letter_code
_entity_poly.pdbx_strand_id
1 'polypeptide(L)'
;MATTICVNRNILEMEYAVRGPIPQQAAKLKQAGKNIIFCNIGNPQALGQPPLSYHRQVISLIEEPAKIERERELKAIFEESPASKLRYENFIAEEILTLSEKILAQTGKGVGAYTESKGYFFVRKAIADFIDRRDGFASHSNLRANPEQIFLTDGASDGAKRVLDLVIAKKTDGVMIPIPQYPLYSASIKMFGGAQVNYYPDEENDWALNRTILEDAYTQATAEGVNVKAIVVI
;
A
#
# COMPACT_ATOMS: atom_id res chain seq x y z
N MET A 1 34.67 -21.05 18.16
CA MET A 1 34.89 -20.33 16.90
C MET A 1 33.52 -19.95 16.36
N ALA A 2 33.22 -18.67 16.17
CA ALA A 2 31.96 -18.27 15.56
C ALA A 2 32.01 -18.65 14.08
N THR A 3 31.15 -19.58 13.66
CA THR A 3 30.98 -19.95 12.25
C THR A 3 30.40 -18.74 11.52
N THR A 4 31.19 -18.13 10.64
CA THR A 4 30.72 -17.04 9.78
C THR A 4 29.72 -17.61 8.79
N ILE A 5 28.42 -17.38 9.03
CA ILE A 5 27.36 -17.79 8.12
C ILE A 5 27.53 -16.99 6.81
N CYS A 6 27.65 -17.69 5.69
CA CYS A 6 27.61 -17.05 4.37
C CYS A 6 26.18 -16.59 4.09
N VAL A 7 25.99 -15.28 3.91
CA VAL A 7 24.67 -14.65 3.68
C VAL A 7 24.60 -14.02 2.29
N ASN A 8 23.38 -13.81 1.79
CA ASN A 8 23.17 -13.19 0.48
C ASN A 8 23.77 -11.78 0.43
N ARG A 9 24.77 -11.58 -0.43
CA ARG A 9 25.49 -10.31 -0.57
C ARG A 9 24.57 -9.15 -1.00
N ASN A 10 23.56 -9.43 -1.81
CA ASN A 10 22.58 -8.42 -2.24
C ASN A 10 21.83 -7.80 -1.04
N ILE A 11 21.53 -8.60 -0.01
CA ILE A 11 20.85 -8.13 1.21
C ILE A 11 21.78 -7.25 2.05
N LEU A 12 23.09 -7.53 2.04
CA LEU A 12 24.06 -6.71 2.76
C LEU A 12 24.31 -5.36 2.09
N GLU A 13 24.17 -5.30 0.75
CA GLU A 13 24.45 -4.12 -0.05
C GLU A 13 23.19 -3.29 -0.38
N MET A 14 21.99 -3.81 -0.11
CA MET A 14 20.76 -3.04 -0.31
C MET A 14 20.64 -1.95 0.76
N GLU A 15 20.21 -0.75 0.34
CA GLU A 15 20.01 0.38 1.25
C GLU A 15 18.56 0.87 1.21
N TYR A 16 17.99 1.14 2.38
CA TYR A 16 16.64 1.70 2.51
C TYR A 16 16.67 2.93 3.44
N ALA A 17 17.02 4.08 2.88
CA ALA A 17 17.38 5.28 3.62
C ALA A 17 16.27 5.85 4.52
N VAL A 18 15.00 5.66 4.17
CA VAL A 18 13.82 6.15 4.93
C VAL A 18 13.80 5.63 6.38
N ARG A 19 14.45 4.48 6.63
CA ARG A 19 14.64 3.88 7.97
C ARG A 19 16.11 3.64 8.31
N GLY A 20 17.00 4.42 7.70
CA GLY A 20 18.45 4.27 7.81
C GLY A 20 19.05 4.90 9.08
N PRO A 21 20.33 5.31 9.03
CA PRO A 21 21.06 5.83 10.20
C PRO A 21 20.42 7.06 10.86
N ILE A 22 19.83 7.97 10.07
CA ILE A 22 19.26 9.21 10.59
C ILE A 22 18.05 8.93 11.52
N PRO A 23 17.00 8.19 11.10
CA PRO A 23 15.92 7.79 12.00
C PRO A 23 16.38 7.00 13.24
N GLN A 24 17.40 6.16 13.09
CA GLN A 24 17.97 5.40 14.22
C GLN A 24 18.61 6.33 15.26
N GLN A 25 19.37 7.32 14.81
CA GLN A 25 19.97 8.32 15.69
C GLN A 25 18.88 9.20 16.33
N ALA A 26 17.88 9.62 15.56
CA ALA A 26 16.73 10.36 16.07
C ALA A 26 15.98 9.58 17.17
N ALA A 27 15.82 8.26 17.02
CA ALA A 27 15.23 7.39 18.05
C ALA A 27 16.07 7.35 19.34
N LYS A 28 17.40 7.26 19.24
CA LYS A 28 18.30 7.34 20.40
C LYS A 28 18.20 8.67 21.12
N LEU A 29 18.17 9.79 20.38
CA LEU A 29 18.00 11.12 20.94
C LEU A 29 16.65 11.27 21.66
N LYS A 30 15.58 10.71 21.08
CA LYS A 30 14.27 10.68 21.73
C LYS A 30 14.28 9.87 23.03
N GLN A 31 14.94 8.71 23.05
CA GLN A 31 15.13 7.91 24.27
C GLN A 31 15.95 8.66 25.34
N ALA A 32 16.90 9.50 24.91
CA ALA A 32 17.66 10.40 25.79
C ALA A 32 16.88 11.65 26.24
N GLY A 33 15.55 11.68 26.02
CA GLY A 33 14.67 12.76 26.48
C GLY A 33 14.62 13.99 25.57
N LYS A 34 15.22 13.95 24.38
CA LYS A 34 15.07 15.05 23.41
C LYS A 34 13.68 15.01 22.78
N ASN A 35 13.09 16.19 22.61
CA ASN A 35 11.88 16.32 21.82
C ASN A 35 12.24 16.19 20.32
N ILE A 36 11.75 15.15 19.66
CA ILE A 36 12.03 14.81 18.26
C ILE A 36 10.71 14.72 17.51
N ILE A 37 10.62 15.46 16.40
CA ILE A 37 9.54 15.38 15.44
C ILE A 37 10.06 14.60 14.22
N PHE A 38 9.40 13.50 13.88
CA PHE A 38 9.80 12.66 12.74
C PHE A 38 9.14 13.15 11.46
N CYS A 39 9.90 13.84 10.60
CA CYS A 39 9.46 14.31 9.28
C CYS A 39 10.01 13.44 8.13
N ASN A 40 10.46 12.22 8.41
CA ASN A 40 11.13 11.33 7.44
C ASN A 40 10.21 10.32 6.77
N ILE A 41 8.99 10.10 7.29
CA ILE A 41 8.03 9.11 6.78
C ILE A 41 6.67 9.78 6.66
N GLY A 42 6.00 9.56 5.52
CA GLY A 42 4.58 9.86 5.34
C GLY A 42 3.72 8.95 6.22
N ASN A 43 3.64 9.25 7.51
CA ASN A 43 2.81 8.54 8.50
C ASN A 43 1.83 9.53 9.16
N PRO A 44 0.77 9.95 8.46
CA PRO A 44 -0.08 11.05 8.90
C PRO A 44 -0.71 10.88 10.28
N GLN A 45 -1.15 9.67 10.64
CA GLN A 45 -1.77 9.41 11.95
C GLN A 45 -0.77 9.56 13.10
N ALA A 46 0.52 9.29 12.88
CA ALA A 46 1.57 9.55 13.88
C ALA A 46 1.80 11.05 14.12
N LEU A 47 1.32 11.90 13.21
CA LEU A 47 1.35 13.36 13.32
C LEU A 47 -0.02 13.94 13.71
N GLY A 48 -0.97 13.09 14.13
CA GLY A 48 -2.26 13.53 14.66
C GLY A 48 -3.40 13.62 13.64
N GLN A 49 -3.23 13.13 12.41
CA GLN A 49 -4.37 13.01 11.50
C GLN A 49 -5.46 12.14 12.15
N PRO A 50 -6.69 12.65 12.34
CA PRO A 50 -7.76 11.84 12.89
C PRO A 50 -8.13 10.73 11.91
N PRO A 51 -8.41 9.52 12.39
CA PRO A 51 -8.86 8.44 11.53
C PRO A 51 -10.28 8.68 11.02
N LEU A 52 -10.59 8.11 9.86
CA LEU A 52 -11.95 8.10 9.33
C LEU A 52 -12.82 7.10 10.11
N SER A 53 -13.86 7.59 10.79
CA SER A 53 -14.75 6.77 11.63
C SER A 53 -15.47 5.68 10.84
N TYR A 54 -15.91 5.98 9.63
CA TYR A 54 -16.65 5.06 8.76
C TYR A 54 -15.94 3.70 8.60
N HIS A 55 -14.67 3.71 8.19
CA HIS A 55 -13.90 2.48 8.01
C HIS A 55 -13.64 1.76 9.33
N ARG A 56 -13.40 2.51 10.42
CA ARG A 56 -13.17 1.91 11.73
C ARG A 56 -14.41 1.23 12.30
N GLN A 57 -15.59 1.80 12.08
CA GLN A 57 -16.85 1.19 12.48
C GLN A 57 -17.08 -0.11 11.71
N VAL A 58 -16.94 -0.11 10.37
CA VAL A 58 -17.06 -1.35 9.56
C VAL A 58 -16.08 -2.41 10.04
N ILE A 59 -14.78 -2.09 10.17
CA ILE A 59 -13.76 -3.05 10.62
C ILE A 59 -14.09 -3.60 12.01
N SER A 60 -14.48 -2.74 12.95
CA SER A 60 -14.84 -3.19 14.30
C SER A 60 -16.04 -4.14 14.31
N LEU A 61 -17.02 -3.95 13.42
CA LEU A 61 -18.22 -4.77 13.37
C LEU A 61 -17.97 -6.11 12.68
N ILE A 62 -17.12 -6.16 11.65
CA ILE A 62 -16.78 -7.44 11.00
C ILE A 62 -15.84 -8.30 11.84
N GLU A 63 -15.02 -7.68 12.71
CA GLU A 63 -14.17 -8.37 13.69
C GLU A 63 -14.97 -8.85 14.92
N GLU A 64 -16.03 -8.13 15.30
CA GLU A 64 -16.92 -8.52 16.41
C GLU A 64 -18.41 -8.47 16.00
N PRO A 65 -18.89 -9.44 15.19
CA PRO A 65 -20.22 -9.40 14.57
C PRO A 65 -21.40 -9.28 15.54
N ALA A 66 -21.25 -9.80 16.77
CA ALA A 66 -22.28 -9.70 17.81
C ALA A 66 -22.63 -8.24 18.17
N LYS A 67 -21.73 -7.28 17.90
CA LYS A 67 -22.00 -5.86 18.12
C LYS A 67 -23.02 -5.27 17.17
N ILE A 68 -23.26 -5.88 16.01
CA ILE A 68 -24.25 -5.37 15.04
C ILE A 68 -25.65 -5.43 15.64
N GLU A 69 -26.06 -6.60 16.15
CA GLU A 69 -27.38 -6.76 16.77
C GLU A 69 -27.49 -5.97 18.06
N ARG A 70 -26.45 -6.01 18.91
CA ARG A 70 -26.40 -5.22 20.15
C ARG A 70 -26.61 -3.73 19.89
N GLU A 71 -26.01 -3.17 18.84
CA GLU A 71 -26.17 -1.75 18.50
C GLU A 71 -27.63 -1.42 18.13
N ARG A 72 -28.30 -2.30 17.37
CA ARG A 72 -29.72 -2.14 17.02
C ARG A 72 -30.63 -2.25 18.24
N GLU A 73 -30.39 -3.24 19.10
CA GLU A 73 -31.13 -3.42 20.35
C GLU A 73 -31.01 -2.18 21.25
N LEU A 74 -29.77 -1.68 21.45
CA LEU A 74 -29.52 -0.48 22.25
C LEU A 74 -30.21 0.75 21.65
N LYS A 75 -30.19 0.91 20.33
CA LYS A 75 -30.86 2.01 19.64
C LYS A 75 -32.39 1.92 19.77
N ALA A 76 -32.96 0.71 19.72
CA ALA A 76 -34.40 0.49 19.78
C ALA A 76 -34.99 0.84 21.16
N ILE A 77 -34.23 0.63 22.23
CA ILE A 77 -34.65 0.95 23.61
C ILE A 77 -34.20 2.35 24.06
N PHE A 78 -33.45 3.08 23.22
CA PHE A 78 -32.91 4.38 23.58
C PHE A 78 -33.96 5.49 23.37
N GLU A 79 -34.17 6.27 24.43
CA GLU A 79 -34.96 7.50 24.41
C GLU A 79 -34.05 8.69 24.71
N GLU A 80 -34.06 9.71 23.85
CA GLU A 80 -33.33 10.94 24.10
C GLU A 80 -33.90 11.68 25.31
N SER A 81 -33.02 12.09 26.23
CA SER A 81 -33.41 12.89 27.39
C SER A 81 -32.37 13.97 27.70
N PRO A 82 -32.76 15.09 28.35
CA PRO A 82 -31.83 16.13 28.78
C PRO A 82 -30.76 15.63 29.78
N ALA A 83 -31.02 14.53 30.48
CA ALA A 83 -30.07 13.92 31.42
C ALA A 83 -28.99 13.08 30.73
N SER A 84 -29.22 12.65 29.48
CA SER A 84 -28.26 11.87 28.70
C SER A 84 -27.41 12.76 27.79
N LYS A 85 -26.14 12.42 27.62
CA LYS A 85 -25.26 13.02 26.59
C LYS A 85 -25.38 12.32 25.24
N LEU A 86 -26.00 11.14 25.19
CA LEU A 86 -26.21 10.40 23.95
C LEU A 86 -27.35 11.01 23.13
N ARG A 87 -27.19 10.95 21.82
CA ARG A 87 -28.17 11.33 20.79
C ARG A 87 -28.25 10.21 19.77
N TYR A 88 -29.32 10.16 18.99
CA TYR A 88 -29.49 9.15 17.93
C TYR A 88 -28.35 9.15 16.91
N GLU A 89 -27.71 10.31 16.68
CA GLU A 89 -26.53 10.46 15.82
C GLU A 89 -25.25 9.81 16.38
N ASN A 90 -25.20 9.46 17.67
CA ASN A 90 -24.05 8.78 18.26
C ASN A 90 -24.07 7.27 18.01
N PHE A 91 -25.21 6.71 17.64
CA PHE A 91 -25.32 5.31 17.23
C PHE A 91 -24.72 5.11 15.84
N ILE A 92 -24.23 3.91 15.58
CA ILE A 92 -23.72 3.55 14.26
C ILE A 92 -24.86 3.65 13.25
N ALA A 93 -24.56 4.28 12.11
CA ALA A 93 -25.53 4.44 11.03
C ALA A 93 -25.98 3.06 10.49
N GLU A 94 -27.28 2.92 10.18
CA GLU A 94 -27.86 1.66 9.71
C GLU A 94 -27.18 1.14 8.43
N GLU A 95 -26.71 2.05 7.58
CA GLU A 95 -25.95 1.73 6.37
C GLU A 95 -24.63 1.01 6.68
N ILE A 96 -23.97 1.34 7.79
CA ILE A 96 -22.72 0.71 8.23
C ILE A 96 -23.01 -0.68 8.81
N LEU A 97 -24.07 -0.81 9.60
CA LEU A 97 -24.53 -2.11 10.13
C LEU A 97 -24.87 -3.06 8.98
N THR A 98 -25.72 -2.60 8.06
CA THR A 98 -26.12 -3.35 6.86
C THR A 98 -24.94 -3.72 5.97
N LEU A 99 -23.98 -2.80 5.76
CA LEU A 99 -22.76 -3.10 5.00
C LEU A 99 -21.92 -4.18 5.68
N SER A 100 -21.76 -4.10 7.00
CA SER A 100 -20.97 -5.06 7.78
C SER A 100 -21.57 -6.46 7.68
N GLU A 101 -22.90 -6.59 7.77
CA GLU A 101 -23.60 -7.86 7.54
C GLU A 101 -23.42 -8.39 6.11
N LYS A 102 -23.50 -7.52 5.10
CA LYS A 102 -23.25 -7.90 3.70
C LYS A 102 -21.83 -8.44 3.49
N ILE A 103 -20.83 -7.79 4.09
CA ILE A 103 -19.43 -8.25 4.04
C ILE A 103 -19.32 -9.61 4.72
N LEU A 104 -19.86 -9.76 5.93
CA LEU A 104 -19.83 -11.02 6.68
C LEU A 104 -20.49 -12.17 5.91
N ALA A 105 -21.66 -11.93 5.30
CA ALA A 105 -22.34 -12.92 4.46
C ALA A 105 -21.49 -13.37 3.27
N GLN A 106 -20.69 -12.47 2.68
CA GLN A 106 -19.79 -12.79 1.57
C GLN A 106 -18.48 -13.45 2.00
N THR A 107 -18.08 -13.31 3.27
CA THR A 107 -16.90 -14.01 3.81
C THR A 107 -17.15 -15.51 4.04
N GLY A 108 -18.39 -15.90 4.34
CA GLY A 108 -18.83 -17.28 4.58
C GLY A 108 -18.35 -17.91 5.90
N LYS A 109 -17.09 -17.68 6.30
CA LYS A 109 -16.46 -18.23 7.52
C LYS A 109 -15.98 -17.15 8.50
N GLY A 110 -16.38 -15.90 8.29
CA GLY A 110 -15.84 -14.74 9.00
C GLY A 110 -14.49 -14.26 8.45
N VAL A 111 -13.87 -13.33 9.16
CA VAL A 111 -12.67 -12.60 8.71
C VAL A 111 -11.33 -13.20 9.18
N GLY A 112 -11.37 -14.25 10.00
CA GLY A 112 -10.16 -14.90 10.53
C GLY A 112 -9.61 -16.07 9.70
N ALA A 113 -10.32 -16.48 8.64
CA ALA A 113 -9.91 -17.60 7.79
C ALA A 113 -9.07 -17.13 6.59
N TYR A 114 -8.28 -18.03 6.02
CA TYR A 114 -7.59 -17.76 4.75
C TYR A 114 -8.59 -17.45 3.62
N THR A 115 -8.21 -16.49 2.79
CA THR A 115 -8.89 -16.20 1.52
C THR A 115 -8.28 -17.02 0.39
N GLU A 116 -8.85 -16.90 -0.82
CA GLU A 116 -8.09 -17.21 -2.04
C GLU A 116 -6.78 -16.42 -2.09
N SER A 117 -5.77 -16.93 -2.80
CA SER A 117 -4.45 -16.28 -2.89
C SER A 117 -4.48 -14.88 -3.49
N LYS A 118 -5.52 -14.54 -4.27
CA LYS A 118 -5.73 -13.18 -4.82
C LYS A 118 -6.49 -12.26 -3.86
N GLY A 119 -6.98 -12.78 -2.74
CA GLY A 119 -7.94 -12.12 -1.85
C GLY A 119 -9.40 -12.46 -2.18
N TYR A 120 -10.32 -12.05 -1.30
CA TYR A 120 -11.75 -12.27 -1.47
C TYR A 120 -12.27 -11.76 -2.82
N PHE A 121 -12.95 -12.63 -3.57
CA PHE A 121 -13.49 -12.27 -4.89
C PHE A 121 -14.43 -11.06 -4.85
N PHE A 122 -15.29 -10.95 -3.83
CA PHE A 122 -16.22 -9.82 -3.72
C PHE A 122 -15.51 -8.47 -3.50
N VAL A 123 -14.38 -8.48 -2.79
CA VAL A 123 -13.53 -7.28 -2.62
C VAL A 123 -12.86 -6.93 -3.95
N ARG A 124 -12.32 -7.92 -4.67
CA ARG A 124 -11.74 -7.71 -6.01
C ARG A 124 -12.77 -7.14 -6.98
N LYS A 125 -14.02 -7.60 -6.92
CA LYS A 125 -15.13 -7.04 -7.72
C LYS A 125 -15.41 -5.58 -7.36
N ALA A 126 -15.47 -5.25 -6.07
CA ALA A 126 -15.66 -3.87 -5.63
C ALA A 126 -14.52 -2.94 -6.07
N ILE A 127 -13.28 -3.43 -6.10
CA ILE A 127 -12.12 -2.68 -6.62
C ILE A 127 -12.23 -2.49 -8.13
N ALA A 128 -12.61 -3.52 -8.89
CA ALA A 128 -12.83 -3.41 -10.33
C ALA A 128 -13.91 -2.36 -10.64
N ASP A 129 -15.05 -2.40 -9.93
CA ASP A 129 -16.13 -1.43 -10.07
C ASP A 129 -15.70 0.00 -9.66
N PHE A 130 -14.74 0.14 -8.74
CA PHE A 130 -14.14 1.44 -8.41
C PHE A 130 -13.24 1.96 -9.54
N ILE A 131 -12.38 1.11 -10.10
CA ILE A 131 -11.48 1.47 -11.22
C ILE A 131 -12.31 1.90 -12.43
N ASP A 132 -13.33 1.14 -12.81
CA ASP A 132 -14.22 1.47 -13.93
C ASP A 132 -14.87 2.85 -13.77
N ARG A 133 -15.35 3.18 -12.55
CA ARG A 133 -15.97 4.48 -12.28
C ARG A 133 -14.96 5.62 -12.29
N ARG A 134 -13.77 5.41 -11.74
CA ARG A 134 -12.68 6.41 -11.73
C ARG A 134 -12.24 6.72 -13.17
N ASP A 135 -12.15 5.70 -14.01
CA ASP A 135 -11.64 5.81 -15.38
C ASP A 135 -12.75 6.13 -16.41
N GLY A 136 -14.01 6.20 -15.96
CA GLY A 136 -15.15 6.57 -16.81
C GLY A 136 -15.61 5.47 -17.78
N PHE A 137 -15.28 4.20 -17.49
CA PHE A 137 -15.64 3.08 -18.36
C PHE A 137 -17.10 2.64 -18.14
N ALA A 138 -17.89 2.76 -19.20
CA ALA A 138 -19.27 2.29 -19.22
C ALA A 138 -19.34 0.75 -19.22
N SER A 139 -20.52 0.21 -18.90
CA SER A 139 -20.77 -1.24 -18.81
C SER A 139 -20.44 -2.05 -20.09
N HIS A 140 -20.48 -1.39 -21.25
CA HIS A 140 -20.19 -1.94 -22.57
C HIS A 140 -18.76 -1.67 -23.06
N SER A 141 -17.92 -1.02 -22.25
CA SER A 141 -16.51 -0.81 -22.57
C SER A 141 -15.76 -2.15 -22.62
N ASN A 142 -14.85 -2.30 -23.58
CA ASN A 142 -13.90 -3.42 -23.62
C ASN A 142 -12.66 -3.20 -22.75
N LEU A 143 -12.57 -2.04 -22.07
CA LEU A 143 -11.47 -1.66 -21.18
C LEU A 143 -11.81 -1.80 -19.69
N ARG A 144 -12.91 -2.48 -19.37
CA ARG A 144 -13.34 -2.66 -17.98
C ARG A 144 -12.32 -3.47 -17.18
N ALA A 145 -12.14 -3.08 -15.92
CA ALA A 145 -11.32 -3.81 -14.97
C ALA A 145 -11.89 -5.21 -14.74
N ASN A 146 -11.04 -6.23 -14.86
CA ASN A 146 -11.41 -7.61 -14.59
C ASN A 146 -11.02 -7.98 -13.15
N PRO A 147 -11.98 -8.39 -12.29
CA PRO A 147 -11.67 -8.85 -10.92
C PRO A 147 -10.65 -9.99 -10.86
N GLU A 148 -10.54 -10.82 -11.90
CA GLU A 148 -9.56 -11.91 -11.97
C GLU A 148 -8.12 -11.44 -12.22
N GLN A 149 -7.93 -10.17 -12.60
CA GLN A 149 -6.62 -9.54 -12.79
C GLN A 149 -6.20 -8.70 -11.57
N ILE A 150 -7.01 -8.66 -10.51
CA ILE A 150 -6.74 -7.91 -9.29
C ILE A 150 -6.19 -8.85 -8.22
N PHE A 151 -5.09 -8.44 -7.60
CA PHE A 151 -4.44 -9.16 -6.50
C PHE A 151 -4.39 -8.26 -5.28
N LEU A 152 -5.01 -8.68 -4.17
CA LEU A 152 -4.85 -8.03 -2.88
C LEU A 152 -3.47 -8.37 -2.31
N THR A 153 -2.81 -7.37 -1.73
CA THR A 153 -1.47 -7.50 -1.15
C THR A 153 -1.40 -6.71 0.15
N ASP A 154 -0.43 -7.05 1.00
CA ASP A 154 -0.18 -6.35 2.27
C ASP A 154 0.49 -4.99 2.02
N GLY A 155 -0.30 -4.07 1.47
CA GLY A 155 0.15 -2.78 0.97
C GLY A 155 0.86 -2.87 -0.39
N ALA A 156 0.94 -1.74 -1.08
CA ALA A 156 1.54 -1.65 -2.42
C ALA A 156 3.01 -2.11 -2.48
N SER A 157 3.71 -2.09 -1.33
CA SER A 157 5.12 -2.53 -1.25
C SER A 157 5.29 -4.01 -1.58
N ASP A 158 4.37 -4.89 -1.17
CA ASP A 158 4.44 -6.31 -1.50
C ASP A 158 4.15 -6.55 -2.98
N GLY A 159 3.15 -5.87 -3.54
CA GLY A 159 2.85 -5.90 -4.97
C GLY A 159 4.03 -5.47 -5.85
N ALA A 160 4.66 -4.34 -5.54
CA ALA A 160 5.83 -3.85 -6.28
C ALA A 160 7.00 -4.84 -6.23
N LYS A 161 7.29 -5.40 -5.05
CA LYS A 161 8.35 -6.41 -4.89
C LYS A 161 8.10 -7.65 -5.74
N ARG A 162 6.87 -8.17 -5.77
CA ARG A 162 6.52 -9.35 -6.59
C ARG A 162 6.73 -9.11 -8.08
N VAL A 163 6.37 -7.93 -8.58
CA VAL A 163 6.60 -7.59 -10.00
C VAL A 163 8.09 -7.49 -10.29
N LEU A 164 8.87 -6.84 -9.42
CA LEU A 164 10.31 -6.73 -9.59
C LEU A 164 11.01 -8.10 -9.55
N ASP A 165 10.65 -8.96 -8.59
CA ASP A 165 11.15 -10.33 -8.49
C ASP A 165 10.82 -11.15 -9.75
N LEU A 166 9.61 -10.98 -10.29
CA LEU A 166 9.19 -11.64 -11.52
C LEU A 166 10.03 -11.24 -12.75
N VAL A 167 10.35 -9.94 -12.89
CA VAL A 167 11.03 -9.45 -14.10
C VAL A 167 12.56 -9.59 -14.03
N ILE A 168 13.16 -9.57 -12.82
CA ILE A 168 14.60 -9.68 -12.61
C ILE A 168 15.00 -11.16 -12.53
N ALA A 169 15.45 -11.73 -13.65
CA ALA A 169 15.91 -13.12 -13.72
C ALA A 169 17.44 -13.24 -13.78
N LYS A 170 18.13 -12.18 -14.21
CA LYS A 170 19.59 -12.12 -14.38
C LYS A 170 20.13 -10.80 -13.83
N LYS A 171 21.43 -10.79 -13.52
CA LYS A 171 22.14 -9.57 -13.09
C LYS A 171 22.12 -8.44 -14.12
N THR A 172 21.97 -8.79 -15.39
CA THR A 172 21.87 -7.85 -16.51
C THR A 172 20.45 -7.37 -16.76
N ASP A 173 19.44 -7.89 -16.06
CA ASP A 173 18.07 -7.41 -16.23
C ASP A 173 17.89 -6.08 -15.50
N GLY A 174 17.50 -5.06 -16.26
CA GLY A 174 17.41 -3.69 -15.81
C GLY A 174 15.99 -3.23 -15.53
N VAL A 175 15.82 -2.40 -14.51
CA VAL A 175 14.58 -1.66 -14.24
C VAL A 175 14.88 -0.17 -14.20
N MET A 176 14.17 0.59 -15.03
CA MET A 176 14.24 2.04 -15.08
C MET A 176 13.46 2.65 -13.93
N ILE A 177 14.09 3.54 -13.16
CA ILE A 177 13.48 4.23 -12.01
C ILE A 177 13.84 5.72 -12.01
N PRO A 178 12.95 6.61 -11.52
CA PRO A 178 13.22 8.04 -11.48
C PRO A 178 14.31 8.36 -10.48
N ILE A 179 15.01 9.47 -10.67
CA ILE A 179 15.85 10.11 -9.66
C ILE A 179 15.41 11.56 -9.52
N PRO A 180 14.94 12.00 -8.34
CA PRO A 180 14.80 11.25 -7.08
C PRO A 180 13.71 10.16 -7.12
N GLN A 181 13.79 9.21 -6.18
CA GLN A 181 12.86 8.06 -6.09
C GLN A 181 12.36 7.81 -4.67
N TYR A 182 11.29 7.02 -4.59
CA TYR A 182 10.98 6.25 -3.39
C TYR A 182 11.92 5.02 -3.27
N PRO A 183 12.75 4.90 -2.21
CA PRO A 183 13.86 3.94 -2.15
C PRO A 183 13.44 2.47 -2.02
N LEU A 184 12.14 2.16 -1.99
CA LEU A 184 11.67 0.79 -2.14
C LEU A 184 12.20 0.15 -3.44
N TYR A 185 12.21 0.90 -4.54
CA TYR A 185 12.55 0.36 -5.85
C TYR A 185 14.03 0.02 -5.95
N SER A 186 14.95 0.95 -5.66
CA SER A 186 16.38 0.66 -5.64
C SER A 186 16.76 -0.44 -4.65
N ALA A 187 16.20 -0.42 -3.43
CA ALA A 187 16.44 -1.48 -2.45
C ALA A 187 16.01 -2.86 -2.98
N SER A 188 14.83 -2.92 -3.61
CA SER A 188 14.28 -4.18 -4.14
C SER A 188 15.03 -4.67 -5.37
N ILE A 189 15.36 -3.79 -6.31
CA ILE A 189 16.19 -4.12 -7.48
C ILE A 189 17.52 -4.70 -7.02
N LYS A 190 18.18 -4.07 -6.05
CA LYS A 190 19.43 -4.57 -5.48
C LYS A 190 19.24 -5.92 -4.78
N MET A 191 18.19 -6.06 -3.97
CA MET A 191 17.85 -7.30 -3.26
C MET A 191 17.69 -8.49 -4.24
N PHE A 192 16.97 -8.29 -5.35
CA PHE A 192 16.76 -9.30 -6.39
C PHE A 192 17.96 -9.43 -7.35
N GLY A 193 18.96 -8.57 -7.22
CA GLY A 193 20.21 -8.65 -7.97
C GLY A 193 20.14 -8.10 -9.39
N GLY A 194 19.15 -7.26 -9.70
CA GLY A 194 19.01 -6.62 -11.01
C GLY A 194 19.85 -5.36 -11.15
N ALA A 195 19.85 -4.80 -12.36
CA ALA A 195 20.48 -3.53 -12.67
C ALA A 195 19.50 -2.37 -12.47
N GLN A 196 19.92 -1.36 -11.72
CA GLN A 196 19.18 -0.11 -11.61
C GLN A 196 19.55 0.78 -12.80
N VAL A 197 18.54 1.26 -13.54
CA VAL A 197 18.72 2.22 -14.63
C VAL A 197 18.05 3.51 -14.22
N ASN A 198 18.82 4.60 -14.15
CA ASN A 198 18.31 5.88 -13.69
C ASN A 198 17.75 6.68 -14.86
N TYR A 199 16.62 7.33 -14.66
CA TYR A 199 16.20 8.46 -15.48
C TYR A 199 15.93 9.67 -14.59
N TYR A 200 16.10 10.88 -15.10
CA TYR A 200 16.08 12.11 -14.32
C TYR A 200 14.95 13.01 -14.83
N PRO A 201 13.79 13.07 -14.14
CA PRO A 201 12.75 14.05 -14.45
C PRO A 201 13.30 15.49 -14.36
N ASP A 202 12.71 16.39 -15.12
CA ASP A 202 13.19 17.76 -15.29
C ASP A 202 12.82 18.64 -14.09
N GLU A 203 13.76 18.82 -13.15
CA GLU A 203 13.59 19.62 -11.93
C GLU A 203 13.18 21.07 -12.24
N GLU A 204 13.73 21.67 -13.29
CA GLU A 204 13.43 23.06 -13.69
C GLU A 204 12.03 23.22 -14.32
N ASN A 205 11.42 22.10 -14.72
CA ASN A 205 10.10 22.04 -15.33
C ASN A 205 9.14 21.18 -14.51
N ASP A 206 9.09 21.44 -13.20
CA ASP A 206 8.16 20.81 -12.24
C ASP A 206 8.26 19.27 -12.20
N TRP A 207 9.50 18.77 -12.23
CA TRP A 207 9.81 17.33 -12.27
C TRP A 207 9.13 16.59 -13.43
N ALA A 208 8.91 17.27 -14.56
CA ALA A 208 8.25 16.69 -15.72
C ALA A 208 9.04 15.51 -16.29
N LEU A 209 8.30 14.47 -16.68
CA LEU A 209 8.82 13.32 -17.41
C LEU A 209 8.54 13.49 -18.90
N ASN A 210 9.57 13.35 -19.74
CA ASN A 210 9.43 13.37 -21.19
C ASN A 210 10.05 12.14 -21.85
N ARG A 211 9.69 11.92 -23.12
CA ARG A 211 10.11 10.75 -23.89
C ARG A 211 11.63 10.70 -24.09
N THR A 212 12.28 11.83 -24.38
CA THR A 212 13.72 11.89 -24.62
C THR A 212 14.51 11.44 -23.40
N ILE A 213 14.15 11.89 -22.20
CA ILE A 213 14.76 11.46 -20.93
C ILE A 213 14.74 9.92 -20.80
N LEU A 214 13.61 9.30 -21.15
CA LEU A 214 13.46 7.84 -21.07
C LEU A 214 14.26 7.11 -22.15
N GLU A 215 14.25 7.62 -23.39
CA GLU A 215 14.97 7.03 -24.51
C GLU A 215 16.49 7.10 -24.33
N ASP A 216 17.00 8.21 -23.78
CA ASP A 216 18.42 8.38 -23.48
C ASP A 216 18.87 7.38 -22.41
N ALA A 217 18.12 7.27 -21.31
CA ALA A 217 18.42 6.32 -20.24
C ALA A 217 18.35 4.85 -20.72
N TYR A 218 17.36 4.52 -21.56
CA TYR A 218 17.24 3.19 -22.16
C TYR A 218 18.41 2.89 -23.11
N THR A 219 18.74 3.82 -24.01
CA THR A 219 19.80 3.66 -25.02
C THR A 219 21.17 3.51 -24.35
N GLN A 220 21.45 4.32 -23.33
CA GLN A 220 22.68 4.21 -22.57
C GLN A 220 22.79 2.85 -21.86
N ALA A 221 21.76 2.43 -21.13
CA ALA A 221 21.77 1.15 -20.41
C ALA A 221 21.93 -0.05 -21.35
N THR A 222 21.24 -0.04 -22.49
CA THR A 222 21.36 -1.11 -23.49
C THR A 222 22.75 -1.14 -24.14
N ALA A 223 23.39 0.01 -24.38
CA ALA A 223 24.77 0.07 -24.85
C ALA A 223 25.78 -0.51 -23.83
N GLU A 224 25.47 -0.41 -22.54
CA GLU A 224 26.24 -1.01 -21.43
C GLU A 224 25.93 -2.51 -21.21
N GLY A 225 25.07 -3.10 -22.04
CA GLY A 225 24.72 -4.53 -21.98
C GLY A 225 23.60 -4.87 -20.98
N VAL A 226 22.86 -3.87 -20.49
CA VAL A 226 21.68 -4.07 -19.65
C VAL A 226 20.46 -4.39 -20.51
N ASN A 227 19.75 -5.46 -20.17
CA ASN A 227 18.48 -5.83 -20.75
C ASN A 227 17.35 -5.16 -19.96
N VAL A 228 16.95 -3.96 -20.38
CA VAL A 228 15.88 -3.20 -19.71
C VAL A 228 14.52 -3.87 -19.93
N LYS A 229 13.85 -4.27 -18.85
CA LYS A 229 12.57 -5.01 -18.90
C LYS A 229 11.36 -4.24 -18.40
N ALA A 230 11.57 -3.21 -17.58
CA ALA A 230 10.48 -2.48 -16.95
C ALA A 230 10.88 -1.02 -16.68
N ILE A 231 9.86 -0.18 -16.58
CA ILE A 231 9.93 1.20 -16.10
C ILE A 231 8.98 1.37 -14.92
N VAL A 232 9.45 2.04 -13.88
CA VAL A 232 8.65 2.48 -12.74
C VAL A 232 8.35 3.96 -12.92
N VAL A 233 7.08 4.35 -12.83
CA VAL A 233 6.64 5.75 -12.81
C VAL A 233 5.87 5.96 -11.50
N ILE A 234 6.19 7.04 -10.77
CA ILE A 234 5.61 7.40 -9.47
C ILE A 234 4.85 8.71 -9.61
#